data_AF-A0A099F4B5-F1
#
_entry.id   AF-A0A099F4B5-F1
#
_cell.length_a   1.000
_cell.length_b   1.000
_cell.length_c   1.000
_cell.angle_alpha   90.00
_cell.angle_beta   90.00
_cell.angle_gamma   90.00
#
_symmetry.space_group_name_H-M   'P 1'
#
loop_
_entity.id
_entity.type
_entity.pdbx_description
1 polymer ?
#
loop_
_entity_poly.entity_id
_entity_poly.type
_entity_poly.pdbx_seq_one_letter_code
_entity_poly.pdbx_strand_id
1 'polypeptide(L)'
;MDFGKTSGEMIQARLETLIRQIEAVGYGATTSYWVGDVVTERQLKDDLASGRTHWTTALARARSGIRALDDENYDLALDYLLEANSLAIAALGLRLSRVREQEGLKLLAKPAKRRGRPKKALD
;
A
#
# COMPACT_ATOMS: atom_id res chain seq x y z
N MET A 1 -17.79 24.57 -18.79
CA MET A 1 -17.03 24.75 -17.53
C MET A 1 -17.96 24.36 -16.42
N ASP A 2 -17.67 23.27 -15.72
CA ASP A 2 -18.58 22.68 -14.74
C ASP A 2 -18.11 23.12 -13.34
N PHE A 3 -18.73 24.18 -12.81
CA PHE A 3 -18.41 24.79 -11.50
C PHE A 3 -19.33 24.27 -10.38
N GLY A 4 -19.89 23.06 -10.53
CA GLY A 4 -21.10 22.68 -9.79
C GLY A 4 -20.96 21.63 -8.70
N LYS A 5 -19.76 21.12 -8.37
CA LYS A 5 -19.67 20.07 -7.34
C LYS A 5 -19.63 20.64 -5.93
N THR A 6 -20.57 20.23 -5.09
CA THR A 6 -20.54 20.56 -3.66
C THR A 6 -19.33 19.90 -3.00
N SER A 7 -18.84 20.45 -1.89
CA SER A 7 -17.70 19.87 -1.16
C SER A 7 -17.89 18.39 -0.83
N GLY A 8 -19.13 17.98 -0.51
CA GLY A 8 -19.51 16.58 -0.29
C GLY A 8 -19.32 15.69 -1.53
N GLU A 9 -19.78 16.13 -2.71
CA GLU A 9 -19.64 15.38 -3.96
C GLU A 9 -18.16 15.21 -4.37
N MET A 10 -17.32 16.19 -4.08
CA MET A 10 -15.88 16.09 -4.30
C MET A 10 -15.23 15.07 -3.36
N ILE A 11 -15.61 15.06 -2.08
CA ILE A 11 -15.12 14.08 -1.09
C ILE A 11 -15.59 12.69 -1.50
N GLN A 12 -16.86 12.53 -1.88
CA GLN A 12 -17.42 11.25 -2.33
C GLN A 12 -16.66 10.69 -3.53
N ALA A 13 -16.49 11.49 -4.58
CA ALA A 13 -15.80 11.05 -5.79
C ALA A 13 -14.34 10.63 -5.51
N ARG A 14 -13.67 11.30 -4.56
CA ARG A 14 -12.32 10.92 -4.12
C ARG A 14 -12.32 9.62 -3.33
N LEU A 15 -13.24 9.43 -2.39
CA LEU A 15 -13.40 8.20 -1.62
C LEU A 15 -13.67 7.00 -2.54
N GLU A 16 -14.59 7.15 -3.49
CA GLU A 16 -14.91 6.11 -4.48
C GLU A 16 -13.71 5.77 -5.38
N THR A 17 -12.97 6.79 -5.84
CA THR A 17 -11.75 6.59 -6.61
C THR A 17 -10.72 5.81 -5.81
N LEU A 18 -10.53 6.17 -4.54
CA LEU A 18 -9.60 5.49 -3.65
C LEU A 18 -10.01 4.03 -3.41
N ILE A 19 -11.30 3.75 -3.18
CA ILE A 19 -11.82 2.38 -3.03
C ILE A 19 -11.49 1.55 -4.27
N ARG A 20 -11.80 2.05 -5.47
CA ARG A 20 -11.50 1.34 -6.72
C ARG A 20 -10.01 1.07 -6.89
N GLN A 21 -9.16 2.02 -6.54
CA GLN A 21 -7.71 1.84 -6.58
C GLN A 21 -7.24 0.76 -5.60
N ILE A 22 -7.76 0.76 -4.37
CA ILE A 22 -7.43 -0.25 -3.35
C ILE A 22 -7.86 -1.65 -3.81
N GLU A 23 -9.08 -1.76 -4.36
CA GLU A 23 -9.63 -3.02 -4.87
C GLU A 23 -8.82 -3.54 -6.07
N ALA A 24 -8.41 -2.67 -6.99
CA ALA A 24 -7.60 -3.03 -8.16
C ALA A 24 -6.19 -3.53 -7.80
N VAL A 25 -5.62 -3.04 -6.69
CA VAL A 25 -4.26 -3.44 -6.23
C VAL A 25 -4.27 -4.82 -5.53
N GLY A 26 -5.45 -5.39 -5.29
CA GLY A 26 -5.62 -6.72 -4.72
C GLY A 26 -5.56 -6.73 -3.19
N TYR A 27 -6.45 -5.97 -2.54
CA TYR A 27 -6.86 -6.28 -1.17
C TYR A 27 -7.64 -7.63 -1.21
N GLY A 28 -6.92 -8.73 -1.08
CA GLY A 28 -7.49 -10.06 -1.37
C GLY A 28 -6.87 -11.15 -0.52
N ALA A 29 -7.06 -11.05 0.80
CA ALA A 29 -7.14 -12.16 1.75
C ALA A 29 -7.30 -11.55 3.15
N THR A 30 -8.54 -11.24 3.54
CA THR A 30 -8.85 -10.87 4.92
C THR A 30 -8.55 -12.08 5.79
N THR A 31 -7.42 -12.08 6.50
CA THR A 31 -7.20 -13.04 7.58
C THR A 31 -7.48 -12.31 8.87
N SER A 32 -8.66 -12.53 9.44
CA SER A 32 -8.91 -12.18 10.83
C SER A 32 -7.91 -12.98 11.66
N TYR A 33 -6.90 -12.32 12.24
CA TYR A 33 -5.86 -13.00 13.01
C TYR A 33 -6.23 -12.98 14.50
N TRP A 34 -6.41 -14.18 15.06
CA TRP A 34 -6.33 -14.40 16.50
C TRP A 34 -4.90 -14.83 16.81
N VAL A 35 -4.14 -13.97 17.50
CA VAL A 35 -2.75 -14.28 17.86
C VAL A 35 -2.75 -15.29 19.01
N GLY A 36 -2.59 -16.57 18.68
CA GLY A 36 -2.43 -17.66 19.67
C GLY A 36 -1.31 -18.64 19.35
N ASP A 37 -0.67 -18.52 18.17
CA ASP A 37 0.31 -19.47 17.65
C ASP A 37 1.41 -18.74 16.83
N VAL A 38 2.60 -19.35 16.76
CA VAL A 38 3.82 -18.79 16.11
C VAL A 38 3.65 -18.59 14.60
N VAL A 39 2.87 -19.45 13.93
CA VAL A 39 2.59 -19.35 12.49
C VAL A 39 1.75 -18.10 12.20
N THR A 40 0.80 -17.81 13.08
CA THR A 40 -0.08 -16.65 13.00
C THR A 40 0.69 -15.35 13.22
N GLU A 41 1.64 -15.34 14.17
CA GLU A 41 2.53 -14.20 14.39
C GLU A 41 3.41 -13.92 13.16
N ARG A 42 3.89 -14.97 12.49
CA ARG A 42 4.68 -14.85 11.26
C ARG A 42 3.84 -14.32 10.10
N GLN A 43 2.63 -14.83 9.94
CA GLN A 43 1.67 -14.35 8.94
C GLN A 43 1.36 -12.86 9.15
N LEU A 44 1.13 -12.44 10.40
CA LEU A 44 0.90 -11.04 10.74
C LEU A 44 2.11 -10.16 10.38
N LYS A 45 3.34 -10.61 10.66
CA LYS A 45 4.56 -9.90 10.26
C LYS A 45 4.67 -9.77 8.74
N ASP A 46 4.36 -10.83 8.00
CA ASP A 46 4.35 -10.81 6.53
C ASP A 46 3.25 -9.88 5.96
N ASP A 47 2.08 -9.84 6.60
CA ASP A 47 0.98 -8.95 6.23
C ASP A 47 1.28 -7.48 6.52
N LEU A 48 1.95 -7.19 7.64
CA LEU A 48 2.46 -5.86 7.96
C LEU A 48 3.55 -5.44 6.96
N ALA A 49 4.53 -6.31 6.70
CA ALA A 49 5.63 -6.03 5.78
C ALA A 49 5.18 -5.87 4.32
N SER A 50 4.10 -6.56 3.91
CA SER A 50 3.51 -6.41 2.58
C SER A 50 2.60 -5.18 2.44
N GLY A 51 2.32 -4.47 3.54
CA GLY A 51 1.38 -3.34 3.56
C GLY A 51 -0.09 -3.78 3.49
N ARG A 52 -0.39 -5.07 3.62
CA ARG A 52 -1.77 -5.60 3.51
C ARG A 52 -2.69 -5.05 4.57
N THR A 53 -2.21 -4.94 5.82
CA THR A 53 -2.98 -4.34 6.91
C THR A 53 -3.33 -2.88 6.62
N HIS A 54 -2.40 -2.12 6.04
CA HIS A 54 -2.62 -0.72 5.67
C HIS A 54 -3.69 -0.59 4.57
N TRP A 55 -3.66 -1.46 3.54
CA TRP A 55 -4.71 -1.50 2.52
C TRP A 55 -6.09 -1.82 3.09
N THR A 56 -6.15 -2.78 4.01
CA THR A 56 -7.39 -3.19 4.68
C THR A 56 -7.99 -2.04 5.47
N THR A 57 -7.16 -1.37 6.29
CA THR A 57 -7.59 -0.23 7.09
C THR A 57 -7.97 0.96 6.21
N ALA A 58 -7.21 1.23 5.13
CA ALA A 58 -7.53 2.29 4.18
C ALA A 58 -8.93 2.10 3.57
N LEU A 59 -9.26 0.87 3.17
CA LEU A 59 -10.58 0.54 2.65
C LEU A 59 -11.69 0.73 3.68
N ALA A 60 -11.47 0.28 4.92
CA ALA A 60 -12.41 0.45 6.01
C ALA A 60 -12.67 1.94 6.32
N ARG A 61 -11.61 2.76 6.32
CA ARG A 61 -11.72 4.22 6.48
C ARG A 61 -12.44 4.86 5.32
N ALA A 62 -12.12 4.50 4.08
CA ALA A 62 -12.79 5.05 2.90
C ALA A 62 -14.31 4.74 2.92
N ARG A 63 -14.70 3.52 3.30
CA ARG A 63 -16.12 3.15 3.48
C ARG A 63 -16.79 3.91 4.62
N SER A 64 -16.07 4.16 5.72
CA SER A 64 -16.58 4.95 6.84
C SER A 64 -16.78 6.42 6.43
N GLY A 65 -15.91 6.96 5.57
CA GLY A 65 -16.06 8.28 4.97
C GLY A 65 -17.33 8.42 4.14
N ILE A 66 -17.68 7.40 3.35
CA ILE A 66 -18.94 7.40 2.58
C ILE A 66 -20.14 7.44 3.52
N ARG A 67 -20.14 6.62 4.58
CA ARG A 67 -21.24 6.65 5.57
C ARG A 67 -21.36 7.99 6.28
N ALA A 68 -20.24 8.66 6.58
CA ALA A 68 -20.25 10.00 7.16
C ALA A 68 -20.88 11.04 6.22
N LEU A 69 -20.76 10.86 4.89
CA LEU A 69 -21.47 11.70 3.92
C LEU A 69 -22.97 11.43 3.90
N ASP A 70 -23.40 10.18 4.08
CA ASP A 70 -24.83 9.83 4.21
C ASP A 70 -25.46 10.54 5.43
N ASP A 71 -24.67 10.78 6.48
CA ASP A 71 -25.06 11.52 7.69
C ASP A 71 -24.82 13.05 7.58
N GLU A 72 -24.52 13.57 6.37
CA GLU A 72 -24.16 14.98 6.10
C GLU A 72 -22.99 15.53 6.94
N ASN A 73 -22.16 14.64 7.51
CA ASN A 73 -21.01 15.01 8.31
C ASN A 73 -19.74 15.13 7.45
N TYR A 74 -19.62 16.28 6.77
CA TYR A 74 -18.55 16.53 5.81
C TYR A 74 -17.15 16.60 6.43
N ASP A 75 -17.03 17.11 7.66
CA ASP A 75 -15.74 17.19 8.36
C ASP A 75 -15.22 15.80 8.69
N LEU A 76 -16.08 14.94 9.24
CA LEU A 76 -15.72 13.55 9.54
C LEU A 76 -15.43 12.74 8.26
N ALA A 77 -16.18 13.00 7.17
CA ALA A 77 -15.90 12.39 5.88
C ALA A 77 -14.52 12.81 5.32
N LEU A 78 -14.14 14.07 5.51
CA LEU A 78 -12.82 14.58 5.13
C LEU A 78 -11.70 13.93 5.96
N ASP A 79 -11.88 13.80 7.27
CA ASP A 79 -10.92 13.12 8.15
C ASP A 79 -10.72 11.66 7.70
N TYR A 80 -11.80 10.94 7.43
CA TYR A 80 -11.72 9.57 6.89
C TYR A 80 -11.02 9.50 5.54
N LEU A 81 -11.24 10.48 4.65
CA LEU A 81 -10.54 10.55 3.37
C LEU A 81 -9.03 10.79 3.56
N LEU A 82 -8.63 11.67 4.48
CA LEU A 82 -7.22 11.93 4.79
C LEU A 82 -6.56 10.69 5.38
N GLU A 83 -7.17 10.04 6.37
CA GLU A 83 -6.67 8.80 6.95
C GLU A 83 -6.51 7.70 5.90
N ALA A 84 -7.52 7.50 5.06
CA ALA A 84 -7.50 6.47 4.03
C ALA A 84 -6.36 6.71 3.03
N ASN A 85 -6.13 7.96 2.63
CA ASN A 85 -5.01 8.32 1.75
C ASN A 85 -3.64 8.06 2.42
N SER A 86 -3.46 8.48 3.67
CA SER A 86 -2.23 8.25 4.41
C SER A 86 -1.90 6.76 4.51
N LEU A 87 -2.90 5.92 4.79
CA LEU A 87 -2.75 4.47 4.86
C LEU A 87 -2.42 3.87 3.49
N ALA A 88 -3.07 4.32 2.42
CA ALA A 88 -2.79 3.87 1.05
C ALA A 88 -1.36 4.22 0.61
N ILE A 89 -0.88 5.43 0.92
CA ILE A 89 0.49 5.86 0.65
C ILE A 89 1.50 4.99 1.43
N ALA A 90 1.24 4.74 2.72
CA ALA A 90 2.09 3.87 3.54
C ALA A 90 2.16 2.45 2.96
N ALA A 91 1.02 1.90 2.54
CA ALA A 91 0.95 0.57 1.93
C ALA A 91 1.76 0.48 0.62
N LEU A 92 1.67 1.52 -0.24
CA LEU A 92 2.49 1.63 -1.45
C LEU A 92 3.99 1.73 -1.12
N GLY A 93 4.34 2.53 -0.12
CA GLY A 93 5.73 2.68 0.33
C GLY A 93 6.35 1.35 0.76
N LEU A 94 5.62 0.57 1.56
CA LEU A 94 6.05 -0.78 1.99
C LEU A 94 6.22 -1.72 0.79
N ARG A 95 5.25 -1.75 -0.14
CA ARG A 95 5.33 -2.59 -1.34
C ARG A 95 6.53 -2.22 -2.23
N LEU A 96 6.77 -0.92 -2.45
CA LEU A 96 7.89 -0.43 -3.25
C LEU A 96 9.25 -0.72 -2.59
N SER A 97 9.35 -0.62 -1.26
CA SER A 97 10.58 -0.92 -0.53
C SER A 97 11.02 -2.37 -0.75
N ARG A 98 10.07 -3.32 -0.75
CA ARG A 98 10.33 -4.74 -0.97
C ARG A 98 10.80 -5.05 -2.39
N VAL A 99 10.22 -4.38 -3.40
CA VAL A 99 10.69 -4.51 -4.79
C VAL A 99 12.13 -4.03 -4.92
N ARG A 100 12.45 -2.86 -4.34
CA ARG A 100 13.82 -2.31 -4.34
C ARG A 100 14.82 -3.23 -3.63
N GLU A 101 14.44 -3.81 -2.49
CA GLU A 101 15.27 -4.76 -1.76
C GLU A 101 15.53 -6.02 -2.59
N GLN A 102 14.50 -6.58 -3.24
CA GLN A 102 14.65 -7.72 -4.14
C GLN A 102 15.54 -7.43 -5.35
N GLU A 103 15.44 -6.23 -5.93
CA GLU A 103 16.32 -5.79 -7.02
C GLU A 103 17.77 -5.60 -6.54
N GLY A 104 17.97 -5.00 -5.36
CA GLY A 104 19.28 -4.90 -4.71
C GLY A 104 19.91 -6.27 -4.44
N LEU A 105 19.12 -7.22 -3.94
CA LEU A 105 19.57 -8.60 -3.72
C LEU A 105 19.91 -9.32 -5.04
N LYS A 106 19.16 -9.08 -6.13
CA LYS A 106 19.50 -9.61 -7.47
C LYS A 106 20.81 -9.04 -8.01
N LEU A 107 21.13 -7.77 -7.69
CA LEU A 107 22.40 -7.16 -8.06
C LEU A 107 23.57 -7.75 -7.27
N LEU A 108 23.38 -8.07 -6.00
CA LEU A 108 24.38 -8.71 -5.13
C LEU A 108 24.56 -10.21 -5.40
N ALA A 109 23.54 -10.88 -5.94
CA ALA A 109 23.58 -12.31 -6.27
C ALA A 109 24.50 -12.65 -7.47
N LYS A 110 24.96 -11.66 -8.24
CA LYS A 110 25.94 -11.88 -9.30
C LYS A 110 27.35 -11.88 -8.67
N PRO A 111 28.12 -12.98 -8.73
CA PRO A 111 29.49 -12.95 -8.27
C PRO A 111 30.26 -11.88 -9.06
N ALA A 112 30.90 -10.96 -8.34
CA ALA A 112 31.71 -9.92 -8.95
C ALA A 112 32.72 -10.58 -9.89
N LYS A 113 32.65 -10.26 -11.19
CA LYS A 113 33.57 -10.79 -12.20
C LYS A 113 34.97 -10.34 -11.76
N ARG A 114 35.80 -11.26 -11.24
CA ARG A 114 37.18 -10.97 -10.87
C ARG A 114 37.82 -10.30 -12.09
N ARG A 115 38.22 -9.03 -11.96
CA ARG A 115 39.06 -8.37 -12.97
C ARG A 115 40.37 -9.15 -13.01
N GLY A 116 40.47 -10.10 -13.93
CA GLY A 116 41.71 -10.81 -14.20
C GLY A 116 42.77 -9.78 -14.59
N ARG A 117 43.96 -9.90 -14.00
CA ARG A 117 45.15 -9.19 -14.48
C ARG A 117 45.32 -9.56 -15.95
N PRO A 118 45.37 -8.60 -16.90
CA PRO A 118 45.63 -8.93 -18.29
C PRO A 118 46.97 -9.67 -18.35
N LYS A 119 46.97 -10.89 -18.93
CA LYS A 119 48.22 -11.59 -19.20
C LYS A 119 48.96 -10.80 -20.27
N LYS A 120 50.18 -10.38 -19.94
CA LYS A 120 51.10 -9.75 -20.90
C LYS A 120 51.30 -10.77 -22.04
N ALA A 121 50.98 -10.39 -23.28
CA ALA A 121 51.34 -11.19 -24.43
C ALA A 121 52.88 -11.31 -24.44
N LEU A 122 53.40 -12.54 -24.48
CA LEU A 122 54.79 -12.76 -24.86
C LEU A 122 54.82 -12.81 -26.38
N ASP A 123 55.72 -12.01 -26.96
CA ASP A 123 56.06 -12.00 -28.39
C ASP A 123 56.58 -13.37 -28.88
#